data_AF-A0A432QFD9-F1
#
_entry.id   AF-A0A432QFD9-F1
#
_cell.length_a   1.000
_cell.length_b   1.000
_cell.length_c   1.000
_cell.angle_alpha   90.00
_cell.angle_beta   90.00
_cell.angle_gamma   90.00
#
_symmetry.space_group_name_H-M   'P 1'
#
loop_
_entity.id
_entity.type
_entity.pdbx_description
1 polymer ?
#
loop_
_entity_poly.entity_id
_entity_poly.type
_entity_poly.pdbx_seq_one_letter_code
_entity_poly.pdbx_strand_id
1 'polypeptide(L)'
;TKIRYVRGEDPNIPKDYKNKYWYYGYPDGKAKLWMRPYAPAAEEPDAEYPMVLTTGRVIDHWHTGTMTMKVPELRRSFPKAYVEVNEEDASKLSIKNGDNVELETRRGKMVFQAKVSDVCRPGLVFVPWYDANLMINKLTLNAFDKGSKQPEYKICAVRIKKA
;
A
#
# COMPACT_ATOMS: atom_id res chain seq x y z
N THR A 1 0.69 5.87 -30.01
CA THR A 1 -0.01 4.57 -30.02
C THR A 1 -1.17 4.63 -29.07
N LYS A 2 -2.41 4.45 -29.53
CA LYS A 2 -3.57 4.36 -28.62
C LYS A 2 -3.64 2.97 -27.96
N ILE A 3 -3.28 1.92 -28.71
CA ILE A 3 -3.23 0.53 -28.22
C ILE A 3 -1.97 -0.15 -28.75
N ARG A 4 -1.12 -0.68 -27.86
CA ARG A 4 0.11 -1.42 -28.20
C ARG A 4 -0.22 -2.83 -28.71
N TYR A 5 0.67 -3.38 -29.54
CA TYR A 5 0.60 -4.73 -30.07
C TYR A 5 -0.59 -5.02 -31.02
N VAL A 6 -1.29 -3.98 -31.49
CA VAL A 6 -2.46 -4.10 -32.39
C VAL A 6 -2.17 -3.47 -33.75
N ARG A 7 -2.33 -4.26 -34.82
CA ARG A 7 -2.15 -3.79 -36.21
C ARG A 7 -3.09 -2.62 -36.51
N GLY A 8 -2.53 -1.53 -37.06
CA GLY A 8 -3.24 -0.30 -37.37
C GLY A 8 -3.27 0.73 -36.23
N GLU A 9 -3.01 0.32 -34.99
CA GLU A 9 -2.96 1.19 -33.80
C GLU A 9 -1.52 1.40 -33.29
N ASP A 10 -0.70 0.35 -33.38
CA ASP A 10 0.71 0.37 -33.01
C ASP A 10 1.59 0.64 -34.25
N PRO A 11 2.32 1.77 -34.32
CA PRO A 11 3.20 2.09 -35.43
C PRO A 11 4.36 1.10 -35.58
N ASN A 12 4.65 0.30 -34.56
CA ASN A 12 5.68 -0.74 -34.61
C ASN A 12 5.24 -2.02 -35.33
N ILE A 13 3.97 -2.12 -35.72
CA ILE A 13 3.44 -3.26 -36.46
C ILE A 13 3.26 -2.86 -37.92
N PRO A 14 3.90 -3.57 -38.86
CA PRO A 14 3.66 -3.35 -40.29
C PRO A 14 2.17 -3.40 -40.62
N LYS A 15 1.69 -2.45 -41.45
CA LYS A 15 0.26 -2.36 -41.82
C LYS A 15 -0.23 -3.63 -42.52
N ASP A 16 0.67 -4.30 -43.21
CA ASP A 16 0.50 -5.56 -43.94
C ASP A 16 0.75 -6.81 -43.07
N TYR A 17 1.06 -6.65 -41.77
CA TYR A 17 1.22 -7.79 -40.88
C TYR A 17 -0.04 -8.66 -40.88
N LYS A 18 0.15 -9.98 -41.00
CA LYS A 18 -0.94 -10.93 -41.26
C LYS A 18 -1.99 -10.96 -40.14
N ASN A 19 -1.55 -10.95 -38.87
CA ASN A 19 -2.45 -11.10 -37.73
C ASN A 19 -2.85 -9.75 -37.13
N LYS A 20 -3.96 -9.72 -36.40
CA LYS A 20 -4.40 -8.52 -35.68
C LYS A 20 -3.42 -8.12 -34.56
N TYR A 21 -2.80 -9.10 -33.90
CA TYR A 21 -1.91 -8.90 -32.76
C TYR A 21 -0.50 -9.39 -33.07
N TRP A 22 0.51 -8.62 -32.66
CA TRP A 22 1.91 -9.05 -32.69
C TRP A 22 2.66 -8.55 -31.45
N TYR A 23 3.10 -9.49 -30.61
CA TYR A 23 3.86 -9.19 -29.40
C TYR A 23 5.36 -9.22 -29.72
N TYR A 24 5.83 -8.22 -30.47
CA TYR A 24 7.20 -8.10 -31.00
C TYR A 24 8.30 -8.01 -29.93
N GLY A 25 7.94 -7.95 -28.63
CA GLY A 25 8.91 -8.07 -27.53
C GLY A 25 9.44 -9.51 -27.32
N TYR A 26 8.80 -10.52 -27.91
CA TYR A 26 9.27 -11.90 -27.89
C TYR A 26 9.59 -12.40 -29.31
N PRO A 27 10.64 -13.22 -29.50
CA PRO A 27 11.01 -13.73 -30.83
C PRO A 27 9.90 -14.49 -31.55
N ASP A 28 9.01 -15.17 -30.81
CA ASP A 28 7.88 -15.91 -31.37
C ASP A 28 6.63 -15.05 -31.62
N GLY A 29 6.69 -13.74 -31.32
CA GLY A 29 5.61 -12.79 -31.57
C GLY A 29 4.35 -13.00 -30.73
N LYS A 30 4.41 -13.83 -29.67
CA LYS A 30 3.26 -14.24 -28.85
C LYS A 30 3.34 -13.67 -27.45
N ALA A 31 2.18 -13.33 -26.89
CA ALA A 31 2.06 -13.07 -25.45
C ALA A 31 2.37 -14.34 -24.65
N LYS A 32 2.92 -14.16 -23.44
CA LYS A 32 3.18 -15.25 -22.51
C LYS A 32 2.10 -15.26 -21.45
N LEU A 33 1.36 -16.37 -21.38
CA LEU A 33 0.41 -16.62 -20.31
C LEU A 33 1.12 -17.40 -19.21
N TRP A 34 1.15 -16.86 -18.01
CA TRP A 34 1.77 -17.49 -16.85
C TRP A 34 0.71 -17.91 -15.85
N MET A 35 0.57 -19.21 -15.63
CA MET A 35 -0.21 -19.73 -14.51
C MET A 35 0.71 -19.83 -13.29
N ARG A 36 0.39 -19.11 -12.22
CA ARG A 36 1.17 -19.08 -10.98
C ARG A 36 0.28 -19.49 -9.80
N PRO A 37 0.78 -20.33 -8.88
CA PRO A 37 0.06 -20.61 -7.65
C PRO A 37 0.01 -19.36 -6.77
N TYR A 38 -0.93 -19.34 -5.82
CA TYR A 38 -0.94 -18.37 -4.73
C TYR A 38 0.34 -18.52 -3.89
N ALA A 39 0.87 -17.38 -3.45
CA ALA A 39 1.90 -17.30 -2.42
C ALA A 39 1.40 -16.33 -1.33
N PRO A 40 1.50 -16.70 -0.04
CA PRO A 40 1.11 -15.82 1.06
C PRO A 40 2.09 -14.66 1.22
N ALA A 41 1.69 -13.66 2.03
CA ALA A 41 2.59 -12.58 2.42
C ALA A 41 3.81 -13.13 3.18
N ALA A 42 4.90 -12.37 3.19
CA ALA A 42 6.09 -12.77 3.94
C ALA A 42 5.84 -12.79 5.46
N GLU A 43 4.87 -12.02 5.94
CA GLU A 43 4.43 -11.97 7.34
C GLU A 43 2.90 -11.82 7.39
N GLU A 44 2.22 -12.93 7.68
CA GLU A 44 0.78 -12.97 7.93
C GLU A 44 0.47 -12.62 9.40
N PRO A 45 -0.74 -12.10 9.69
CA PRO A 45 -1.21 -11.94 11.06
C PRO A 45 -1.20 -13.24 11.86
N ASP A 46 -0.95 -13.15 13.16
CA ASP A 46 -0.99 -14.28 14.09
C ASP A 46 -1.64 -13.88 15.43
N ALA A 47 -1.57 -14.77 16.43
CA ALA A 47 -2.18 -14.51 17.73
C ALA A 47 -1.57 -13.31 18.48
N GLU A 48 -0.29 -12.98 18.24
CA GLU A 48 0.39 -11.86 18.90
C GLU A 48 0.19 -10.54 18.14
N TYR A 49 0.14 -10.61 16.81
CA TYR A 49 -0.04 -9.49 15.88
C TYR A 49 -1.25 -9.77 14.96
N PRO A 50 -2.49 -9.60 15.49
CA PRO A 50 -3.69 -10.15 14.85
C PRO A 50 -4.25 -9.33 13.69
N MET A 51 -3.65 -8.19 13.35
CA MET A 51 -4.13 -7.32 12.29
C MET A 51 -3.10 -7.16 11.17
N VAL A 52 -3.59 -6.78 9.99
CA VAL A 52 -2.75 -6.36 8.85
C VAL A 52 -2.47 -4.87 8.93
N LEU A 53 -1.19 -4.49 8.91
CA LEU A 53 -0.76 -3.12 8.63
C LEU A 53 -0.58 -2.95 7.13
N THR A 54 -1.30 -1.99 6.55
CA THR A 54 -1.04 -1.50 5.20
C THR A 54 -0.65 -0.02 5.21
N THR A 55 0.20 0.39 4.28
CA THR A 55 0.68 1.78 4.22
C THR A 55 0.39 2.42 2.87
N GLY A 56 0.28 3.74 2.82
CA GLY A 56 0.05 4.42 1.54
C GLY A 56 0.13 5.94 1.61
N ARG A 57 -0.69 6.58 0.78
CA ARG A 57 -0.65 8.02 0.54
C ARG A 57 -2.04 8.60 0.76
N VAL A 58 -2.09 9.90 1.02
CA VAL A 58 -3.30 10.71 0.98
C VAL A 58 -3.18 11.71 -0.16
N ILE A 59 -4.31 12.22 -0.65
CA ILE A 59 -4.36 13.04 -1.86
C ILE A 59 -3.50 14.33 -1.75
N ASP A 60 -3.52 14.99 -0.60
CA ASP A 60 -2.82 16.27 -0.38
C ASP A 60 -1.31 16.15 -0.18
N HIS A 61 -0.78 14.94 0.03
CA HIS A 61 0.63 14.77 0.40
C HIS A 61 1.39 13.84 -0.53
N TRP A 62 2.48 14.40 -1.06
CA TRP A 62 3.39 13.67 -1.91
C TRP A 62 4.49 13.03 -1.08
N HIS A 63 4.48 11.69 -1.06
CA HIS A 63 5.56 10.88 -0.52
C HIS A 63 5.93 11.31 0.92
N THR A 64 7.20 11.59 1.22
CA THR A 64 7.70 11.98 2.55
C THR A 64 7.26 13.37 3.01
N GLY A 65 6.37 14.04 2.27
CA GLY A 65 5.87 15.36 2.64
C GLY A 65 6.91 16.48 2.59
N THR A 66 8.15 16.24 2.16
CA THR A 66 9.26 17.22 2.20
C THR A 66 8.99 18.51 1.42
N MET A 67 8.07 18.44 0.46
CA MET A 67 7.54 19.59 -0.29
C MET A 67 6.15 19.97 0.21
N THR A 68 5.19 19.04 0.21
CA THR A 68 3.78 19.33 0.48
C THR A 68 3.49 19.75 1.91
N MET A 69 4.27 19.29 2.91
CA MET A 69 4.14 19.75 4.31
C MET A 69 4.65 21.18 4.54
N LYS A 70 5.27 21.80 3.53
CA LYS A 70 5.67 23.21 3.53
C LYS A 70 4.62 24.14 2.91
N VAL A 71 3.62 23.60 2.22
CA VAL A 71 2.49 24.37 1.68
C VAL A 71 1.43 24.50 2.78
N PRO A 72 1.08 25.72 3.24
CA PRO A 72 0.19 25.91 4.38
C PRO A 72 -1.19 25.23 4.23
N GLU A 73 -1.78 25.30 3.05
CA GLU A 73 -3.10 24.72 2.76
C GLU A 73 -3.08 23.19 2.85
N LEU A 74 -2.07 22.56 2.23
CA LEU A 74 -1.91 21.09 2.26
C LEU A 74 -1.56 20.61 3.66
N ARG A 75 -0.70 21.33 4.37
CA ARG A 75 -0.38 21.01 5.77
C ARG A 75 -1.63 21.10 6.65
N ARG A 76 -2.53 22.05 6.40
CA ARG A 76 -3.77 22.22 7.17
C ARG A 76 -4.79 21.11 6.90
N SER A 77 -4.85 20.55 5.69
CA SER A 77 -5.78 19.47 5.37
C SER A 77 -5.42 18.15 6.07
N PHE A 78 -4.12 17.80 6.13
CA PHE A 78 -3.63 16.58 6.79
C PHE A 78 -2.40 16.84 7.68
N PRO A 79 -2.55 17.51 8.83
CA PRO A 79 -1.42 18.04 9.61
C PRO A 79 -0.50 16.99 10.24
N LYS A 80 -0.99 15.78 10.48
CA LYS A 80 -0.25 14.65 11.07
C LYS A 80 -0.75 13.34 10.50
N ALA A 81 0.16 12.36 10.35
CA ALA A 81 -0.26 11.00 10.03
C ALA A 81 -1.15 10.42 11.15
N TYR A 82 -2.05 9.53 10.74
CA TYR A 82 -3.03 8.88 11.59
C TYR A 82 -3.03 7.37 11.30
N VAL A 83 -3.67 6.60 12.16
CA VAL A 83 -4.04 5.21 11.83
C VAL A 83 -5.53 5.15 11.59
N GLU A 84 -5.90 4.67 10.40
CA GLU A 84 -7.30 4.40 10.06
C GLU A 84 -7.68 3.02 10.58
N VAL A 85 -8.77 2.96 11.36
CA VAL A 85 -9.24 1.75 12.04
C VAL A 85 -10.72 1.56 11.71
N ASN A 86 -11.10 0.32 11.38
CA ASN A 86 -12.49 -0.02 11.15
C ASN A 86 -13.35 0.18 12.40
N GLU A 87 -14.61 0.59 12.23
CA GLU A 87 -15.57 0.81 13.32
C GLU A 87 -15.78 -0.40 14.24
N GLU A 88 -15.84 -1.62 13.68
CA GLU A 88 -16.03 -2.85 14.47
C GLU A 88 -14.81 -3.16 15.34
N ASP A 89 -13.61 -3.03 14.78
CA ASP A 89 -12.37 -3.26 15.51
C ASP A 89 -12.16 -2.20 16.58
N ALA A 90 -12.44 -0.94 16.24
CA ALA A 90 -12.39 0.16 17.19
C ALA A 90 -13.33 -0.08 18.38
N SER A 91 -14.56 -0.56 18.11
CA SER A 91 -15.52 -0.93 19.15
C SER A 91 -15.02 -2.09 20.03
N LYS A 92 -14.54 -3.18 19.42
CA LYS A 92 -13.96 -4.34 20.15
C LYS A 92 -12.78 -3.95 21.03
N LEU A 93 -11.96 -3.01 20.57
CA LEU A 93 -10.74 -2.56 21.25
C LEU A 93 -10.95 -1.33 22.15
N SER A 94 -12.19 -0.85 22.29
CA SER A 94 -12.51 0.37 23.05
C SER A 94 -11.72 1.62 22.61
N ILE A 95 -11.43 1.71 21.30
CA ILE A 95 -10.77 2.85 20.64
C ILE A 95 -11.86 3.78 20.11
N LYS A 96 -11.76 5.08 20.43
CA LYS A 96 -12.61 6.13 19.86
C LYS A 96 -11.84 6.91 18.81
N ASN A 97 -12.58 7.55 17.90
CA ASN A 97 -11.99 8.50 16.96
C ASN A 97 -11.22 9.60 17.73
N GLY A 98 -9.98 9.85 17.36
CA GLY A 98 -9.11 10.82 18.01
C GLY A 98 -8.27 10.29 19.17
N ASP A 99 -8.51 9.06 19.65
CA ASP A 99 -7.66 8.44 20.68
C ASP A 99 -6.23 8.23 20.17
N ASN A 100 -5.25 8.32 21.06
CA ASN A 100 -3.90 7.85 20.75
C ASN A 100 -3.85 6.32 20.88
N VAL A 101 -3.25 5.67 19.91
CA VAL A 101 -3.12 4.21 19.85
C VAL A 101 -1.69 3.83 19.46
N GLU A 102 -1.15 2.82 20.13
CA GLU A 102 0.17 2.26 19.81
C GLU A 102 -0.01 1.15 18.76
N LEU A 103 0.67 1.30 17.63
CA LEU A 103 0.90 0.21 16.68
C LEU A 103 2.24 -0.44 17.00
N GLU A 104 2.24 -1.75 17.09
CA GLU A 104 3.42 -2.56 17.41
C GLU A 104 3.55 -3.71 16.43
N THR A 105 4.75 -3.89 15.88
CA THR A 105 5.14 -5.03 15.06
C THR A 105 6.37 -5.68 15.66
N ARG A 106 6.84 -6.79 15.07
CA ARG A 106 8.09 -7.45 15.49
C ARG A 106 9.33 -6.55 15.40
N ARG A 107 9.23 -5.38 14.73
CA ARG A 107 10.35 -4.47 14.44
C ARG A 107 10.33 -3.21 15.31
N GLY A 108 9.22 -2.92 15.99
CA GLY A 108 9.13 -1.75 16.85
C GLY A 108 7.69 -1.32 17.10
N LYS A 109 7.54 -0.12 17.67
CA LYS A 109 6.25 0.46 17.98
C LYS A 109 6.20 1.97 17.75
N MET A 110 5.02 2.49 17.47
CA MET A 110 4.78 3.91 17.22
C MET A 110 3.35 4.29 17.57
N VAL A 111 3.16 5.48 18.13
CA VAL A 111 1.85 6.00 18.53
C VAL A 111 1.28 6.90 17.44
N PHE A 112 0.02 6.68 17.09
CA PHE A 112 -0.74 7.46 16.12
C PHE A 112 -2.05 7.91 16.73
N GLN A 113 -2.64 8.97 16.17
CA GLN A 113 -4.04 9.26 16.43
C GLN A 113 -4.92 8.33 15.59
N ALA A 114 -5.93 7.72 16.21
CA ALA A 114 -6.90 6.88 15.53
C ALA A 114 -7.89 7.74 14.74
N LYS A 115 -8.12 7.37 13.48
CA LYS A 115 -9.20 7.83 12.64
C LYS A 115 -10.15 6.65 12.42
N VAL A 116 -11.28 6.64 13.13
CA VAL A 116 -12.25 5.55 13.00
C VAL A 116 -13.15 5.83 11.80
N SER A 117 -13.26 4.87 10.88
CA SER A 117 -14.06 4.98 9.65
C SER A 117 -14.47 3.60 9.11
N ASP A 118 -15.30 3.60 8.07
CA ASP A 118 -15.73 2.41 7.33
C ASP A 118 -14.85 2.09 6.10
N VAL A 119 -13.76 2.85 5.88
CA VAL A 119 -12.90 2.71 4.70
C VAL A 119 -12.03 1.46 4.76
N CYS A 120 -11.47 1.16 5.94
CA CYS A 120 -10.69 -0.05 6.16
C CYS A 120 -11.61 -1.24 6.46
N ARG A 121 -11.26 -2.42 5.95
CA ARG A 121 -11.94 -3.67 6.32
C ARG A 121 -11.59 -4.06 7.76
N PRO A 122 -12.47 -4.77 8.48
CA PRO A 122 -12.12 -5.38 9.76
C PRO A 122 -10.84 -6.23 9.66
N GLY A 123 -9.99 -6.18 10.67
CA GLY A 123 -8.69 -6.85 10.74
C GLY A 123 -7.55 -6.12 10.02
N LEU A 124 -7.78 -4.93 9.45
CA LEU A 124 -6.79 -4.15 8.73
C LEU A 124 -6.73 -2.71 9.23
N VAL A 125 -5.52 -2.19 9.40
CA VAL A 125 -5.25 -0.78 9.69
C VAL A 125 -4.41 -0.14 8.60
N PHE A 126 -4.70 1.13 8.30
CA PHE A 126 -3.98 1.90 7.29
C PHE A 126 -3.24 3.09 7.91
N VAL A 127 -1.98 3.30 7.49
CA VAL A 127 -1.19 4.47 7.89
C VAL A 127 -0.55 5.13 6.66
N PRO A 128 -0.78 6.43 6.40
CA PRO A 128 -0.07 7.14 5.36
C PRO A 128 1.35 7.53 5.82
N TRP A 129 2.34 7.46 4.94
CA TRP A 129 3.77 7.57 5.31
C TRP A 129 4.40 8.96 5.07
N TYR A 130 3.59 10.02 4.95
CA TYR A 130 4.11 11.35 4.62
C TYR A 130 4.68 12.13 5.80
N ASP A 131 4.37 11.74 7.03
CA ASP A 131 4.79 12.49 8.22
C ASP A 131 6.20 12.08 8.65
N ALA A 132 7.16 12.99 8.48
CA ALA A 132 8.56 12.77 8.83
C ALA A 132 8.79 12.51 10.33
N ASN A 133 7.85 12.89 11.21
CA ASN A 133 7.94 12.62 12.64
C ASN A 133 7.44 11.21 13.00
N LEU A 134 6.62 10.61 12.11
CA LEU A 134 6.00 9.30 12.29
C LEU A 134 6.45 8.37 11.17
N MET A 135 7.70 7.91 11.27
CA MET A 135 8.35 7.02 10.30
C MET A 135 7.77 5.59 10.32
N ILE A 136 6.56 5.41 9.78
CA ILE A 136 5.85 4.12 9.73
C ILE A 136 6.67 2.99 9.08
N ASN A 137 7.61 3.32 8.19
CA ASN A 137 8.53 2.34 7.60
C ASN A 137 9.45 1.65 8.61
N LYS A 138 9.54 2.13 9.86
CA LYS A 138 10.18 1.39 10.95
C LYS A 138 9.37 0.16 11.39
N LEU A 139 8.06 0.14 11.11
CA LEU A 139 7.16 -0.96 11.44
C LEU A 139 6.95 -1.93 10.28
N THR A 140 7.25 -1.54 9.03
CA THR A 140 7.09 -2.39 7.85
C THR A 140 8.18 -3.46 7.76
N LEU A 141 7.89 -4.54 7.04
CA LEU A 141 8.85 -5.61 6.78
C LEU A 141 9.70 -5.29 5.53
N ASN A 142 10.99 -5.60 5.58
CA ASN A 142 11.91 -5.46 4.46
C ASN A 142 11.89 -6.67 3.49
N ALA A 143 10.75 -7.37 3.42
CA ALA A 143 10.51 -8.41 2.44
C ALA A 143 10.32 -7.78 1.04
N PHE A 144 10.69 -8.52 0.01
CA PHE A 144 10.62 -8.06 -1.37
C PHE A 144 10.34 -9.22 -2.32
N ASP A 145 9.74 -8.90 -3.47
CA ASP A 145 9.55 -9.86 -4.54
C ASP A 145 10.91 -10.32 -5.11
N LYS A 146 11.12 -11.64 -5.18
CA LYS A 146 12.42 -12.21 -5.59
C LYS A 146 12.82 -11.85 -7.02
N GLY A 147 11.85 -11.59 -7.91
CA GLY A 147 12.11 -11.25 -9.31
C GLY A 147 12.48 -9.78 -9.49
N SER A 148 11.58 -8.88 -9.11
CA SER A 148 11.66 -7.43 -9.29
C SER A 148 12.46 -6.70 -8.22
N LYS A 149 12.69 -7.33 -7.06
CA LYS A 149 13.29 -6.72 -5.86
C LYS A 149 12.44 -5.59 -5.25
N GLN A 150 11.17 -5.49 -5.63
CA GLN A 150 10.26 -4.47 -5.10
C GLN A 150 9.78 -4.86 -3.68
N PRO A 151 9.80 -3.93 -2.70
CA PRO A 151 9.43 -4.21 -1.33
C PRO A 151 7.91 -4.39 -1.11
N GLU A 152 7.57 -5.19 -0.11
CA GLU A 152 6.19 -5.51 0.30
C GLU A 152 5.67 -4.53 1.37
N TYR A 153 5.44 -3.25 1.00
CA TYR A 153 4.95 -2.24 1.95
C TYR A 153 3.44 -2.30 2.24
N LYS A 154 2.71 -3.23 1.61
CA LYS A 154 1.24 -3.28 1.65
C LYS A 154 0.69 -4.25 2.67
N ILE A 155 1.54 -5.10 3.24
CA ILE A 155 1.14 -6.11 4.21
C ILE A 155 2.30 -6.42 5.15
N CYS A 156 2.01 -6.40 6.45
CA CYS A 156 2.77 -7.04 7.52
C CYS A 156 1.86 -7.12 8.74
N ALA A 157 2.22 -7.93 9.73
CA ALA A 157 1.40 -8.14 10.92
C ALA A 157 1.62 -7.02 11.95
N VAL A 158 0.54 -6.59 12.59
CA VAL A 158 0.56 -5.54 13.61
C VAL A 158 -0.41 -5.85 14.75
N ARG A 159 -0.06 -5.38 15.94
CA ARG A 159 -0.95 -5.26 17.09
C ARG A 159 -1.26 -3.79 17.31
N ILE A 160 -2.52 -3.48 17.59
CA ILE A 160 -2.99 -2.16 17.99
C ILE A 160 -3.49 -2.23 19.43
N LYS A 161 -3.20 -1.20 20.22
CA LYS A 161 -3.80 -1.01 21.55
C LYS A 161 -3.96 0.48 21.84
N LYS A 162 -4.87 0.82 22.75
CA LYS A 162 -4.98 2.18 23.28
C LYS A 162 -3.69 2.55 24.03
N ALA A 163 -3.16 3.76 23.77
CA ALA A 163 -1.92 4.25 24.36
C ALA A 163 -2.14 4.87 25.76
#